data_AF-A0A1I0PSU1-F1
#
_entry.id   AF-A0A1I0PSU1-F1
#
_cell.length_a   1.000
_cell.length_b   1.000
_cell.length_c   1.000
_cell.angle_alpha   90.00
_cell.angle_beta   90.00
_cell.angle_gamma   90.00
#
_symmetry.space_group_name_H-M   'P 1'
#
loop_
_entity.id
_entity.type
_entity.pdbx_description
1 polymer ?
#
loop_
_entity_poly.entity_id
_entity_poly.type
_entity_poly.pdbx_seq_one_letter_code
_entity_poly.pdbx_strand_id
1 'polypeptide(L)'
;MQNSPSFFNHTHLSEQELQDPMLTIRSFCELFPPATARNILWLWLSETLAAQDTQYEHAEHRADLLVFYNELLKVLDASYLLNA
;
A
#
# COMPACT_ATOMS: atom_id res chain seq x y z
N MET A 1 23.68 14.85 10.39
CA MET A 1 22.32 14.30 10.52
C MET A 1 21.68 14.44 9.15
N GLN A 2 21.39 13.33 8.47
CA GLN A 2 20.73 13.37 7.17
C GLN A 2 19.26 13.75 7.39
N ASN A 3 18.81 14.84 6.78
CA ASN A 3 17.39 15.16 6.69
C ASN A 3 16.75 14.15 5.74
N SER A 4 16.25 13.05 6.28
CA SER A 4 15.36 12.18 5.52
C SER A 4 14.16 13.01 5.07
N PRO A 5 13.77 12.95 3.78
CA PRO A 5 12.55 13.63 3.35
C PRO A 5 11.38 13.12 4.19
N SER A 6 10.45 14.03 4.52
CA SER A 6 9.23 13.67 5.25
C SER A 6 8.56 12.49 4.56
N PHE A 7 8.15 11.49 5.34
CA PHE A 7 7.44 10.31 4.83
C PHE A 7 6.28 10.72 3.90
N PHE A 8 5.61 11.83 4.22
CA PHE A 8 4.46 12.34 3.46
C PHE A 8 4.79 13.20 2.24
N ASN A 9 6.05 13.59 2.04
CA ASN A 9 6.45 14.54 1.00
C ASN A 9 7.39 13.94 -0.06
N HIS A 10 7.59 12.62 -0.06
CA HIS A 10 8.37 11.92 -1.07
C HIS A 10 7.48 10.93 -1.83
N THR A 11 7.84 10.69 -3.09
CA THR A 11 7.20 9.66 -3.91
C THR A 11 7.65 8.28 -3.46
N HIS A 12 6.71 7.34 -3.47
CA HIS A 12 6.92 5.91 -3.23
C HIS A 12 7.20 5.14 -4.52
N LEU A 13 7.13 5.82 -5.67
CA LEU A 13 7.44 5.25 -6.97
C LEU A 13 8.94 5.14 -7.19
N SER A 14 9.36 4.06 -7.83
CA SER A 14 10.71 3.93 -8.38
C SER A 14 10.93 4.86 -9.58
N GLU A 15 12.19 5.05 -10.00
CA GLU A 15 12.51 5.84 -11.20
C GLU A 15 11.78 5.34 -12.45
N GLN A 16 11.63 4.02 -12.61
CA GLN A 16 10.90 3.43 -13.74
C GLN A 16 9.40 3.75 -13.67
N GLU A 17 8.80 3.64 -12.49
CA GLU A 17 7.39 3.93 -12.27
C GLU A 17 7.07 5.43 -12.40
N LEU A 18 8.03 6.30 -12.10
CA LEU A 18 7.90 7.74 -12.37
C LEU A 18 7.84 8.04 -13.88
N GLN A 19 8.55 7.28 -14.71
CA GLN A 19 8.54 7.44 -16.17
C GLN A 19 7.26 6.87 -16.81
N ASP A 20 6.69 5.82 -16.23
CA ASP A 20 5.40 5.26 -16.67
C ASP A 20 4.54 4.86 -15.45
N PRO A 21 3.78 5.81 -14.88
CA PRO A 21 2.95 5.55 -13.69
C PRO A 21 1.84 4.51 -13.93
N MET A 22 1.47 4.26 -15.19
CA MET A 22 0.48 3.22 -15.51
C MET A 22 1.03 1.81 -15.22
N LEU A 23 2.36 1.62 -15.21
CA LEU A 23 2.98 0.35 -14.78
C LEU A 23 2.64 0.03 -13.33
N THR A 24 2.63 1.02 -12.45
CA THR A 24 2.25 0.83 -11.04
C THR A 24 0.80 0.42 -10.91
N ILE A 25 -0.11 1.07 -11.65
CA ILE A 25 -1.54 0.71 -11.63
C ILE A 25 -1.75 -0.73 -12.10
N ARG A 26 -1.09 -1.13 -13.21
CA ARG A 26 -1.19 -2.50 -13.74
C ARG A 26 -0.62 -3.53 -12.76
N SER A 27 0.60 -3.29 -12.25
CA SER A 27 1.26 -4.16 -11.28
C SER A 27 0.40 -4.35 -10.03
N PHE A 28 -0.20 -3.27 -9.51
CA PHE A 28 -1.11 -3.36 -8.38
C PHE A 28 -2.32 -4.23 -8.70
N CYS A 29 -2.96 -4.06 -9.86
CA CYS A 29 -4.12 -4.86 -10.24
C CYS A 29 -3.79 -6.34 -10.47
N GLU A 30 -2.56 -6.65 -10.90
CA GLU A 30 -2.07 -8.03 -11.03
C GLU A 30 -1.81 -8.68 -9.67
N LEU A 31 -1.16 -7.96 -8.75
CA LEU A 31 -0.86 -8.44 -7.40
C LEU A 31 -2.12 -8.53 -6.52
N PHE A 32 -3.03 -7.56 -6.65
CA PHE A 32 -4.22 -7.42 -5.82
C PHE A 32 -5.49 -7.29 -6.66
N PRO A 33 -6.04 -8.42 -7.15
CA PRO A 33 -7.36 -8.43 -7.75
C PRO A 33 -8.41 -7.81 -6.81
N PRO A 34 -9.51 -7.23 -7.33
CA PRO A 34 -10.45 -6.47 -6.50
C PRO A 34 -11.04 -7.23 -5.30
N ALA A 35 -11.29 -8.53 -5.44
CA ALA A 35 -11.79 -9.36 -4.34
C ALA A 35 -10.73 -9.52 -3.23
N THR A 36 -9.48 -9.79 -3.63
CA THR A 36 -8.33 -9.90 -2.72
C THR A 36 -8.09 -8.60 -1.98
N ALA A 37 -8.04 -7.47 -2.70
CA ALA A 37 -7.86 -6.15 -2.11
C ALA A 37 -8.95 -5.83 -1.07
N ARG A 38 -10.23 -6.11 -1.39
CA ARG A 38 -11.35 -5.91 -0.45
C ARG A 38 -11.24 -6.80 0.79
N ASN A 39 -10.82 -8.06 0.61
CA ASN A 39 -10.63 -8.98 1.73
C ASN A 39 -9.49 -8.51 2.66
N ILE A 40 -8.36 -8.07 2.09
CA ILE A 40 -7.23 -7.53 2.86
C ILE A 40 -7.66 -6.28 3.63
N LEU A 41 -8.38 -5.35 2.98
CA LEU A 41 -8.91 -4.15 3.62
C LEU A 41 -9.89 -4.49 4.76
N TRP A 42 -10.75 -5.47 4.56
CA TRP A 42 -11.67 -5.94 5.59
C TRP A 42 -10.93 -6.56 6.77
N LEU A 43 -9.95 -7.43 6.51
CA LEU A 43 -9.11 -8.02 7.54
C LEU A 43 -8.39 -6.93 8.34
N TRP A 44 -7.82 -5.94 7.65
CA TRP A 44 -7.16 -4.83 8.31
C TRP A 44 -8.09 -4.11 9.28
N LEU A 45 -9.31 -3.80 8.83
CA LEU A 45 -10.32 -3.11 9.62
C LEU A 45 -10.80 -3.96 10.80
N SER A 46 -11.06 -5.25 10.59
CA SER A 46 -11.52 -6.15 11.65
C SER A 46 -10.45 -6.34 12.72
N GLU A 47 -9.19 -6.52 12.32
CA GLU A 47 -8.07 -6.70 13.26
C GLU A 47 -7.75 -5.41 14.03
N THR A 48 -7.97 -4.23 13.45
CA THR A 48 -7.77 -2.96 14.18
C THR A 48 -8.93 -2.56 15.08
N LEU A 49 -10.18 -2.86 14.69
CA LEU A 49 -11.37 -2.40 15.42
C LEU A 49 -11.95 -3.44 16.39
N ALA A 50 -11.80 -4.74 16.13
CA ALA A 50 -12.38 -5.80 16.96
C ALA A 50 -11.38 -6.39 17.99
N ALA A 51 -10.13 -5.92 17.99
CA ALA A 51 -9.09 -6.32 18.92
C ALA A 51 -9.39 -5.81 20.34
N GLN A 52 -10.08 -6.61 21.16
CA GLN A 52 -10.22 -6.31 22.59
C GLN A 52 -8.90 -6.48 23.36
N ASP A 53 -7.94 -7.27 22.86
CA ASP A 53 -6.62 -7.49 23.50
C ASP A 53 -5.53 -8.05 22.53
N THR A 54 -5.73 -8.02 21.21
CA THR A 54 -4.92 -8.85 20.32
C THR A 54 -3.61 -8.18 19.89
N GLN A 55 -2.50 -8.71 20.42
CA GLN A 55 -1.33 -8.91 19.59
C GLN A 55 -1.81 -9.67 18.34
N TYR A 56 -1.68 -9.11 17.14
CA TYR A 56 -1.91 -9.83 15.88
C TYR A 56 -1.26 -11.22 15.98
N GLU A 57 -2.04 -12.26 16.23
CA GLU A 57 -1.50 -13.59 16.57
C GLU A 57 -0.79 -14.22 15.36
N HIS A 58 -1.09 -13.74 14.16
CA HIS A 58 -0.49 -14.19 12.91
C HIS A 58 0.42 -13.10 12.33
N ALA A 59 1.74 -13.31 12.45
CA ALA A 59 2.75 -12.41 11.89
C ALA A 59 2.62 -12.24 10.36
N GLU A 60 2.13 -13.27 9.67
CA GLU A 60 1.88 -13.30 8.23
C GLU A 60 0.85 -12.23 7.82
N HIS A 61 -0.26 -12.11 8.55
CA HIS A 61 -1.28 -11.09 8.28
C HIS A 61 -0.71 -9.67 8.39
N ARG A 62 0.22 -9.41 9.33
CA ARG A 62 0.87 -8.09 9.45
C ARG A 62 1.78 -7.78 8.27
N ALA A 63 2.54 -8.78 7.81
CA ALA A 63 3.41 -8.62 6.66
C ALA A 63 2.59 -8.32 5.40
N ASP A 64 1.50 -9.06 5.18
CA ASP A 64 0.60 -8.87 4.05
C ASP A 64 -0.06 -7.48 4.08
N LEU A 65 -0.49 -7.02 5.25
CA LEU A 65 -1.06 -5.68 5.43
C LEU A 65 -0.05 -4.58 5.13
N LEU A 66 1.21 -4.73 5.56
CA LEU A 66 2.27 -3.76 5.28
C LEU A 66 2.61 -3.73 3.78
N VAL A 67 2.68 -4.89 3.12
CA VAL A 67 2.92 -4.97 1.67
C VAL A 67 1.77 -4.28 0.93
N PHE A 68 0.53 -4.58 1.30
CA PHE A 68 -0.64 -3.97 0.68
C PHE A 68 -0.68 -2.44 0.88
N TYR A 69 -0.35 -1.96 2.08
CA TYR A 69 -0.25 -0.54 2.37
C TYR A 69 0.81 0.18 1.52
N ASN A 70 2.01 -0.41 1.37
CA ASN A 70 3.06 0.17 0.54
C ASN A 70 2.64 0.27 -0.93
N GLU A 71 1.96 -0.76 -1.45
CA GLU A 71 1.48 -0.77 -2.83
C GLU A 71 0.31 0.23 -3.04
N LEU A 72 -0.52 0.48 -2.01
CA LEU A 72 -1.51 1.56 -2.05
C LEU A 72 -0.88 2.97 -2.12
N LEU A 73 0.23 3.21 -1.40
CA LEU A 73 0.93 4.50 -1.48
C LEU A 73 1.47 4.75 -2.90
N LYS A 74 2.01 3.71 -3.54
CA LYS A 74 2.45 3.77 -4.94
C LYS A 74 1.28 4.07 -5.88
N VAL A 75 0.13 3.40 -5.70
CA VAL A 75 -1.08 3.69 -6.48
C VAL A 75 -1.53 5.14 -6.29
N LEU A 76 -1.46 5.68 -5.07
CA LEU A 76 -1.81 7.07 -4.80
C LEU A 76 -0.91 8.04 -5.57
N ASP A 77 0.40 7.85 -5.50
CA ASP A 77 1.38 8.68 -6.20
C ASP A 77 1.23 8.58 -7.72
N ALA A 78 1.07 7.36 -8.25
CA ALA A 78 0.84 7.14 -9.67
C ALA A 78 -0.47 7.78 -10.15
N SER A 79 -1.53 7.65 -9.36
CA SER A 79 -2.84 8.24 -9.69
C SER A 79 -2.77 9.77 -9.72
N TYR A 80 -2.00 10.38 -8.82
CA TYR A 80 -1.76 11.82 -8.85
C TYR A 80 -1.04 12.23 -10.14
N LEU A 81 0.06 11.56 -10.50
CA LEU A 81 0.82 11.88 -11.73
C LEU A 81 0.02 11.68 -13.02
N LEU A 82 -0.91 10.73 -13.06
CA LEU A 82 -1.77 10.48 -14.23
C LEU A 82 -2.86 11.54 -14.43
N ASN A 83 -3.18 12.33 -13.41
CA ASN A 83 -4.29 13.29 -13.43
C ASN A 83 -3.86 14.74 -13.11
N ALA A 84 -2.58 14.98 -12.81
CA ALA A 84 -1.99 16.30 -12.56
C ALA A 84 -1.63 17.00 -13.89
#